data_AF-K3X3P7-F1
#
_entry.id   AF-K3X3P7-F1
#
_cell.length_a   1.000
_cell.length_b   1.000
_cell.length_c   1.000
_cell.angle_alpha   90.00
_cell.angle_beta   90.00
_cell.angle_gamma   90.00
#
_symmetry.space_group_name_H-M   'P 1'
#
loop_
_entity.id
_entity.type
_entity.pdbx_description
1 polymer ?
#
loop_
_entity_poly.entity_id
_entity_poly.type
_entity_poly.pdbx_seq_one_letter_code
_entity_poly.pdbx_strand_id
1 'polypeptide(L)'
;MSGSGVISQVSTEWFCSYRNKICPNKRAVKKNGELHQLCEEHRLRATQTQKRMMERRARGEQDEASKYEPSDKPMALTAEDLEALRLLSDSECACCNTQPSD
;
A
#
# COMPACT_ATOMS: atom_id res chain seq x y z
N MET A 1 -28.84 4.65 5.20
CA MET A 1 -28.77 3.61 4.15
C MET A 1 -27.30 3.27 3.96
N SER A 2 -26.82 2.21 4.60
CA SER A 2 -25.40 1.85 4.67
C SER A 2 -25.02 1.02 3.45
N GLY A 3 -24.24 1.58 2.53
CA GLY A 3 -23.67 0.87 1.39
C GLY A 3 -22.29 0.32 1.73
N SER A 4 -22.23 -0.83 2.40
CA SER A 4 -20.98 -1.58 2.58
C SER A 4 -20.66 -2.34 1.31
N GLY A 5 -19.83 -1.73 0.45
CA GLY A 5 -19.28 -2.37 -0.75
C GLY A 5 -18.35 -3.52 -0.38
N VAL A 6 -18.82 -4.75 -0.55
CA VAL A 6 -18.03 -5.98 -0.40
C VAL A 6 -17.08 -6.15 -1.59
N ILE A 7 -15.84 -5.67 -1.49
CA ILE A 7 -14.81 -6.04 -2.47
C ILE A 7 -14.22 -7.40 -2.09
N SER A 8 -14.75 -8.44 -2.74
CA SER A 8 -14.11 -9.70 -3.13
C SER A 8 -12.85 -10.09 -2.36
N GLN A 9 -13.03 -10.75 -1.22
CA GLN A 9 -11.99 -11.57 -0.59
C GLN A 9 -11.82 -12.87 -1.39
N VAL A 10 -11.18 -12.80 -2.56
CA VAL A 10 -10.55 -14.01 -3.12
C VAL A 10 -9.37 -14.30 -2.20
N SER A 11 -9.34 -15.47 -1.57
CA SER A 11 -8.28 -15.91 -0.66
C SER A 11 -6.91 -15.72 -1.32
N THR A 12 -6.22 -14.66 -0.91
CA THR A 12 -5.17 -13.97 -1.65
C THR A 12 -3.77 -14.40 -1.21
N GLU A 13 -3.66 -15.38 -0.32
CA GLU A 13 -2.38 -15.77 0.29
C GLU A 13 -1.41 -16.41 -0.70
N TRP A 14 -1.93 -17.06 -1.75
CA TRP A 14 -1.13 -17.78 -2.75
C TRP A 14 -1.04 -17.06 -4.10
N PHE A 15 -1.92 -16.10 -4.35
CA PHE A 15 -2.04 -15.37 -5.60
C PHE A 15 -1.43 -13.97 -5.50
N CYS A 16 -1.02 -13.45 -6.65
CA CYS A 16 -0.38 -12.15 -6.76
C CYS A 16 -1.31 -11.01 -6.28
N SER A 17 -0.81 -10.19 -5.35
CA SER A 17 -1.51 -9.03 -4.79
C SER A 17 -1.24 -7.76 -5.61
N TYR A 18 -1.47 -7.82 -6.93
CA TYR A 18 -1.28 -6.66 -7.80
C TYR A 18 -2.44 -5.68 -7.66
N ARG A 19 -2.14 -4.40 -7.39
CA ARG A 19 -3.14 -3.40 -6.95
C ARG A 19 -4.12 -2.94 -8.02
N ASN A 20 -3.69 -2.92 -9.29
CA ASN A 20 -4.50 -2.32 -10.36
C ASN A 20 -5.47 -3.30 -11.03
N LYS A 21 -5.15 -4.60 -11.03
CA LYS A 21 -5.97 -5.67 -11.63
C LYS A 21 -5.75 -6.99 -10.89
N ILE A 22 -6.80 -7.78 -10.75
CA ILE A 22 -6.71 -9.14 -10.18
C ILE A 22 -5.80 -9.98 -11.09
N CYS A 23 -4.76 -10.56 -10.51
CA CYS A 23 -3.79 -11.37 -11.23
C CYS A 23 -3.96 -12.84 -10.84
N PRO A 24 -4.23 -13.75 -11.80
CA PRO A 24 -4.44 -15.17 -11.51
C PRO A 24 -3.13 -15.93 -11.25
N ASN A 25 -1.97 -15.28 -11.42
CA ASN A 25 -0.67 -15.90 -11.25
C ASN A 25 -0.35 -16.11 -9.76
N LYS A 26 0.34 -17.22 -9.46
CA LYS A 26 0.84 -17.52 -8.12
C LYS A 26 1.94 -16.55 -7.71
N ARG A 27 2.06 -16.31 -6.41
CA ARG A 27 3.17 -15.55 -5.81
C ARG A 27 4.50 -16.20 -6.15
N ALA A 28 5.50 -15.39 -6.49
CA ALA A 28 6.85 -15.88 -6.72
C ALA A 28 7.47 -16.32 -5.39
N VAL A 29 8.39 -17.28 -5.44
CA VAL A 29 9.13 -17.76 -4.26
C VAL A 29 10.51 -17.10 -4.26
N LYS A 30 10.87 -16.46 -3.16
CA LYS A 30 12.23 -15.95 -2.91
C LYS A 30 13.20 -17.12 -2.76
N LYS A 31 14.51 -16.86 -2.89
CA LYS A 31 15.56 -17.88 -2.65
C LYS A 31 15.55 -18.48 -1.23
N ASN A 32 15.01 -17.75 -0.25
CA ASN A 32 14.86 -18.20 1.14
C ASN A 32 13.58 -19.04 1.37
N GLY A 33 12.77 -19.32 0.34
CA GLY A 33 11.53 -20.08 0.45
C GLY A 33 10.29 -19.25 0.79
N GLU A 34 10.43 -17.96 1.11
CA GLU A 34 9.27 -17.10 1.39
C GLU A 34 8.55 -16.67 0.10
N LEU A 35 7.22 -16.46 0.19
CA LEU A 35 6.43 -15.93 -0.91
C LEU A 35 6.60 -14.41 -1.03
N HIS A 36 6.88 -13.95 -2.24
CA HIS A 36 6.71 -12.54 -2.62
C HIS A 36 5.22 -12.15 -2.61
N GLN A 37 4.94 -10.85 -2.51
CA GLN A 37 3.56 -10.37 -2.68
C GLN A 37 3.08 -10.37 -4.13
N LEU A 38 4.01 -10.39 -5.09
CA LEU A 38 3.74 -10.37 -6.53
C LEU A 38 4.14 -11.71 -7.19
N CYS A 39 3.55 -12.00 -8.34
CA CYS A 39 4.02 -13.08 -9.21
C CYS A 39 5.35 -12.72 -9.90
N GLU A 40 5.99 -13.71 -10.53
CA GLU A 40 7.27 -13.54 -11.21
C GLU A 40 7.21 -12.42 -12.27
N GLU A 41 6.17 -12.46 -13.09
CA GLU A 41 5.95 -11.49 -14.16
C GLU A 41 5.91 -10.06 -13.61
N HIS A 42 5.07 -9.79 -12.61
CA HIS A 42 4.97 -8.46 -12.02
C HIS A 42 6.25 -8.05 -11.28
N ARG A 43 7.01 -9.00 -10.73
CA ARG A 43 8.33 -8.72 -10.13
C ARG A 43 9.35 -8.23 -11.15
N LEU A 44 9.36 -8.85 -12.33
CA LEU A 44 10.23 -8.45 -13.43
C LEU A 44 9.83 -7.08 -13.99
N ARG A 45 8.52 -6.84 -14.19
CA ARG A 45 8.02 -5.52 -14.59
C ARG A 45 8.38 -4.43 -13.59
N ALA A 46 8.21 -4.69 -12.29
CA ALA A 46 8.59 -3.74 -11.24
C ALA A 46 10.09 -3.39 -11.30
N THR A 47 10.94 -4.39 -11.47
CA THR A 47 12.39 -4.19 -11.63
C THR A 47 12.72 -3.35 -12.85
N GLN A 48 12.06 -3.62 -13.99
CA GLN A 48 12.25 -2.85 -15.21
C GLN A 48 11.78 -1.40 -15.06
N THR A 49 10.63 -1.17 -14.42
CA THR A 49 10.12 0.17 -14.14
C THR A 49 11.05 0.93 -13.20
N GLN A 50 11.54 0.30 -12.14
CA GLN A 50 12.52 0.90 -11.22
C GLN A 50 13.81 1.26 -11.96
N LYS A 51 14.35 0.34 -12.77
CA LYS A 51 15.55 0.60 -13.58
C LYS A 51 15.34 1.80 -14.50
N ARG A 52 14.23 1.82 -15.23
CA ARG A 52 13.87 2.94 -16.14
C ARG A 52 13.75 4.26 -15.38
N MET A 53 13.11 4.25 -14.21
CA MET A 53 12.99 5.42 -13.35
C MET A 53 14.37 5.94 -12.90
N MET A 54 15.25 5.04 -12.47
CA MET A 54 16.62 5.39 -12.06
C MET A 54 17.43 5.95 -13.24
N GLU A 55 17.34 5.34 -14.42
CA GLU A 55 18.02 5.81 -15.62
C GLU A 55 17.56 7.22 -16.03
N ARG A 56 16.26 7.51 -15.94
CA ARG A 56 15.70 8.84 -16.25
C ARG A 56 16.19 9.90 -15.25
N ARG A 57 16.16 9.57 -13.95
CA ARG A 57 16.74 10.41 -12.89
C ARG A 57 18.23 10.68 -13.12
N ALA A 58 19.00 9.67 -13.53
CA ALA A 58 20.42 9.82 -13.82
C ALA A 58 20.70 10.72 -15.05
N ARG A 59 19.78 10.76 -16.03
CA ARG A 59 19.85 11.66 -17.19
C ARG A 59 19.36 13.08 -16.89
N GLY A 60 18.95 13.38 -15.66
CA GLY A 60 18.36 14.67 -15.30
C GLY A 60 16.96 14.87 -15.86
N GLU A 61 16.33 13.83 -16.40
CA GLU A 61 14.92 13.85 -16.80
C GLU A 61 14.10 13.74 -15.51
N GLN A 62 13.80 14.90 -14.91
CA GLN A 62 12.85 14.97 -13.81
C GLN A 62 11.52 14.44 -14.34
N ASP A 63 11.04 13.36 -13.74
CA ASP A 63 9.65 13.00 -13.86
C ASP A 63 8.84 14.19 -13.35
N GLU A 64 8.11 14.86 -14.25
CA GLU A 64 7.02 15.81 -13.97
C GLU A 64 5.85 15.07 -13.26
N ALA A 65 6.16 14.29 -12.23
CA ALA A 65 5.23 13.79 -11.23
C ALA A 65 4.58 14.95 -10.44
N SER A 66 5.04 16.19 -10.68
CA SER A 66 4.42 17.46 -10.27
C SER A 66 3.13 17.79 -11.03
N LYS A 67 2.75 17.10 -12.12
CA LYS A 67 1.48 17.43 -12.81
C LYS A 67 0.22 16.85 -12.13
N TYR A 68 0.38 15.98 -11.14
CA TYR A 68 -0.69 15.70 -10.19
C TYR A 68 -0.46 16.56 -8.96
N GLU A 69 -1.05 17.76 -8.97
CA GLU A 69 -1.38 18.46 -7.73
C GLU A 69 -2.29 17.51 -6.93
N PRO A 70 -1.89 17.01 -5.74
CA PRO A 70 -2.87 16.52 -4.80
C PRO A 70 -3.79 17.72 -4.53
N SER A 71 -5.03 17.67 -5.03
CA SER A 71 -6.08 18.63 -4.63
C SER A 71 -6.54 18.34 -3.20
N ASP A 72 -5.60 18.08 -2.30
CA ASP A 72 -5.81 18.06 -0.87
C ASP A 72 -5.15 19.32 -0.35
N LYS A 73 -5.91 20.42 -0.43
CA LYS A 73 -5.64 21.59 0.42
C LYS A 73 -5.43 21.04 1.83
N PRO A 74 -4.36 21.37 2.57
CA PRO A 74 -4.35 21.08 3.99
C PRO A 74 -5.53 21.85 4.57
N MET A 75 -6.60 21.15 4.97
CA MET A 75 -7.55 21.72 5.91
C MET A 75 -6.70 22.16 7.08
N ALA A 76 -6.68 23.47 7.34
CA ALA A 76 -6.08 23.99 8.55
C ALA A 76 -6.84 23.32 9.71
N LEU A 77 -6.26 22.26 10.28
CA LEU A 77 -6.77 21.59 11.45
C LEU A 77 -6.71 22.62 12.57
N THR A 78 -7.88 23.05 13.03
CA THR A 78 -7.98 24.00 14.13
C THR A 78 -7.56 23.30 15.42
N ALA A 79 -7.25 24.08 16.45
CA ALA A 79 -6.94 23.52 17.77
C ALA A 79 -8.09 22.64 18.29
N GLU A 80 -9.32 22.93 17.89
CA GLU A 80 -10.52 22.17 18.25
C GLU A 80 -10.54 20.79 17.58
N ASP A 81 -10.07 20.69 16.33
CA ASP A 81 -9.98 19.42 15.60
C ASP A 81 -8.91 18.48 16.19
N LEU A 82 -7.79 19.06 16.65
CA LEU A 82 -6.71 18.30 17.29
C LEU A 82 -7.14 17.70 18.64
N GLU A 83 -7.96 18.43 19.39
CA GLU A 83 -8.53 17.96 20.66
C GLU A 83 -9.57 16.85 20.43
N ALA A 84 -10.37 16.95 19.37
CA ALA A 84 -11.34 15.92 18.99
C ALA A 84 -10.67 14.59 18.60
N LEU A 85 -9.55 14.63 17.87
CA LEU A 85 -8.77 13.43 17.54
C LEU A 85 -8.17 12.78 18.78
N ARG A 86 -7.74 13.58 19.76
CA ARG A 86 -7.20 13.07 21.02
C ARG A 86 -8.26 12.32 21.83
N LEU A 87 -9.47 12.86 21.92
CA LEU A 87 -10.60 12.21 22.59
C LEU A 87 -11.06 10.91 21.91
N LEU A 88 -10.89 10.79 20.59
CA LEU A 88 -11.18 9.54 19.86
C LEU A 88 -10.11 8.46 20.05
N SER A 89 -8.90 8.84 20.47
CA SER A 89 -7.79 7.92 20.70
C SER A 89 -7.85 7.18 22.04
N ASP A 90 -8.69 7.63 22.99
CA ASP A 90 -8.93 6.96 24.28
C ASP A 90 -9.97 5.80 24.17
N SER A 91 -10.51 5.56 22.98
CA SER A 91 -11.21 4.32 22.64
C SER A 91 -10.18 3.21 22.37
N GLU A 92 -9.52 2.73 23.41
CA GLU A 92 -8.56 1.64 23.35
C GLU A 92 -9.13 0.44 22.57
N CYS A 93 -8.50 0.08 21.45
CA CYS A 93 -8.76 -1.22 20.84
C CYS A 93 -8.31 -2.27 21.84
N ALA A 94 -9.25 -2.95 22.47
CA ALA A 94 -9.01 -4.13 23.31
C ALA A 94 -8.41 -5.34 22.55
N CYS A 95 -7.87 -5.13 21.34
CA CYS A 95 -7.43 -6.15 20.41
C CYS A 95 -5.91 -6.33 20.33
N CYS A 96 -5.08 -5.48 20.95
CA CYS A 96 -3.62 -5.54 20.81
C CYS A 96 -2.84 -6.06 22.04
N ASN A 97 -3.51 -6.64 23.05
CA ASN A 97 -2.81 -7.39 24.10
C ASN A 97 -2.81 -8.90 23.81
N THR A 98 -1.85 -9.33 22.99
CA THR A 98 -1.33 -10.69 23.09
C THR A 98 0.19 -10.61 23.00
N GLN A 99 0.84 -10.71 24.15
CA GLN A 99 2.29 -10.77 24.31
C GLN A 99 2.84 -12.05 23.64
N PRO A 100 4.00 -12.01 22.97
CA PRO A 100 4.79 -13.20 22.74
C PRO A 100 5.59 -13.55 24.01
N SER A 101 5.46 -14.81 24.45
CA SER A 101 6.29 -15.42 25.48
C SER A 101 7.63 -15.89 24.89
N ASP A 102 8.74 -15.50 25.52
CA ASP A 102 9.77 -16.41 26.06
C ASP A 102 10.57 -15.67 27.15
#